data_AF-A0ABD5BDP9-F1
#
_entry.id   AF-A0ABD5BDP9-F1
#
_cell.length_a   1.000
_cell.length_b   1.000
_cell.length_c   1.000
_cell.angle_alpha   90.00
_cell.angle_beta   90.00
_cell.angle_gamma   90.00
#
_symmetry.space_group_name_H-M   'P 1'
#
loop_
_entity.id
_entity.type
_entity.pdbx_description
1 polymer ?
#
loop_
_entity_poly.entity_id
_entity_poly.type
_entity_poly.pdbx_seq_one_letter_code
_entity_poly.pdbx_strand_id
1 'polypeptide(L)'
;MTPLTEIGEMLISDASRDYFFRPSFGNISRIGSPAEIVERFAELHTSDAPRLLSAAVAAYGEIPGWLLAYINSPSFSSSAIFAGMIVMQACCDDDISALVGELRPSKRGRRAFVFRRGSLPASDIIILGQSLITHGIIGKAKVRRLQRHETNSFVSEFSAFEYISAARNHFSMPRAEAEQLTMTEFQLLINAKYPDQKGFTAEEYDAVADEYMKKKARRLAKVA
;
A
#
# COMPACT_ATOMS: atom_id res chain seq x y z
N MET A 1 -21.72 4.30 -10.20
CA MET A 1 -20.49 4.62 -10.98
C MET A 1 -19.74 3.33 -11.22
N THR A 2 -19.10 3.17 -12.38
CA THR A 2 -18.25 2.00 -12.67
C THR A 2 -16.83 2.30 -12.19
N PRO A 3 -16.24 1.49 -11.28
CA PRO A 3 -14.90 1.75 -10.77
C PRO A 3 -13.82 1.42 -11.80
N LEU A 4 -12.79 2.26 -11.90
CA LEU A 4 -11.57 1.98 -12.66
C LEU A 4 -10.56 1.21 -11.80
N THR A 5 -10.67 -0.12 -11.84
CA THR A 5 -9.86 -1.00 -10.98
C THR A 5 -8.35 -0.91 -11.27
N GLU A 6 -7.95 -0.55 -12.50
CA GLU A 6 -6.54 -0.41 -12.89
C GLU A 6 -5.83 0.70 -12.10
N ILE A 7 -6.55 1.73 -11.69
CA ILE A 7 -6.02 2.87 -10.92
C ILE A 7 -6.32 2.75 -9.42
N GLY A 8 -6.94 1.65 -8.99
CA GLY A 8 -7.23 1.35 -7.59
C GLY A 8 -8.59 1.81 -7.08
N GLU A 9 -9.49 2.27 -7.96
CA GLU A 9 -10.88 2.49 -7.58
C GLU A 9 -11.59 1.16 -7.32
N MET A 10 -12.53 1.15 -6.37
CA MET A 10 -13.34 -0.03 -6.07
C MET A 10 -14.76 0.37 -5.69
N LEU A 11 -15.69 -0.55 -5.96
CA LEU A 11 -17.07 -0.47 -5.56
C LEU A 11 -17.37 -1.67 -4.68
N ILE A 12 -17.87 -1.44 -3.47
CA ILE A 12 -18.38 -2.49 -2.59
C ILE A 12 -19.86 -2.24 -2.43
N SER A 13 -20.68 -3.26 -2.62
CA SER A 13 -22.14 -3.16 -2.47
C SER A 13 -22.60 -4.01 -1.30
N ASP A 14 -23.48 -3.47 -0.47
CA ASP A 14 -24.27 -4.25 0.47
C ASP A 14 -25.74 -4.36 0.00
N ALA A 15 -26.62 -4.91 0.83
CA ALA A 15 -28.02 -5.11 0.47
C ALA A 15 -28.82 -3.81 0.27
N SER A 16 -28.30 -2.66 0.73
CA SER A 16 -29.02 -1.39 0.73
C SER A 16 -28.29 -0.25 0.02
N ARG A 17 -26.97 -0.32 -0.14
CA ARG A 17 -26.17 0.76 -0.71
C ARG A 17 -24.86 0.30 -1.34
N ASP A 18 -24.39 1.13 -2.27
CA ASP A 18 -23.08 1.02 -2.90
C ASP A 18 -22.11 2.01 -2.26
N TYR A 19 -20.89 1.57 -1.99
CA TYR A 19 -19.79 2.37 -1.46
C TYR A 19 -18.69 2.45 -2.51
N PHE A 20 -18.41 3.68 -2.97
CA PHE A 20 -17.34 3.94 -3.93
C PHE A 20 -16.09 4.40 -3.19
N PHE A 21 -14.97 3.71 -3.43
CA PHE A 21 -13.68 4.07 -2.85
C PHE A 21 -12.73 4.53 -3.94
N ARG A 22 -12.09 5.67 -3.70
CA ARG A 22 -11.08 6.26 -4.57
C ARG A 22 -9.83 6.61 -3.76
N PRO A 23 -8.68 5.97 -4.01
CA PRO A 23 -7.43 6.28 -3.34
C PRO A 23 -6.71 7.47 -3.99
N SER A 24 -7.43 8.58 -4.18
CA SER A 24 -6.87 9.79 -4.80
C SER A 24 -5.94 10.54 -3.85
N PHE A 25 -5.08 11.42 -4.37
CA PHE A 25 -4.22 12.27 -3.54
C PHE A 25 -5.03 13.09 -2.52
N GLY A 26 -6.18 13.63 -2.93
CA GLY A 26 -7.10 14.33 -2.03
C GLY A 26 -7.59 13.43 -0.90
N ASN A 27 -8.00 12.20 -1.20
CA ASN A 27 -8.50 11.26 -0.20
C ASN A 27 -7.39 10.71 0.71
N ILE A 28 -6.22 10.38 0.17
CA ILE A 28 -5.05 9.95 0.94
C ILE A 28 -4.61 11.04 1.94
N SER A 29 -4.70 12.32 1.57
CA SER A 29 -4.40 13.41 2.50
C SER A 29 -5.32 13.50 3.72
N ARG A 30 -6.51 12.87 3.67
CA ARG A 30 -7.45 12.81 4.81
C ARG A 30 -7.03 11.79 5.88
N ILE A 31 -6.10 10.89 5.56
CA ILE A 31 -5.58 9.89 6.52
C ILE A 31 -4.87 10.58 7.69
N GLY A 32 -4.11 11.64 7.42
CA GLY A 32 -3.33 12.35 8.43
C GLY A 32 -2.19 13.17 7.82
N SER A 33 -1.21 13.50 8.65
CA SER A 33 0.05 14.13 8.23
C SER A 33 0.87 13.24 7.28
N PRO A 34 1.82 13.81 6.51
CA PRO A 34 2.69 13.04 5.63
C PRO A 34 3.41 11.85 6.27
N ALA A 35 3.83 11.98 7.53
CA ALA A 35 4.45 10.90 8.28
C ALA A 35 3.43 9.82 8.68
N GLU A 36 2.24 10.23 9.17
CA GLU A 36 1.16 9.30 9.53
C GLU A 36 0.67 8.49 8.33
N ILE A 37 0.65 9.08 7.13
CA ILE A 37 0.29 8.36 5.89
C ILE A 37 1.25 7.18 5.65
N VAL A 38 2.56 7.42 5.79
CA VAL A 38 3.59 6.38 5.64
C VAL A 38 3.52 5.37 6.79
N GLU A 39 3.21 5.81 8.00
CA GLU A 39 3.00 4.94 9.15
C GLU A 39 1.82 3.97 8.93
N ARG A 40 0.66 4.46 8.48
CA ARG A 40 -0.50 3.60 8.15
C ARG A 40 -0.16 2.62 7.02
N PHE A 41 0.63 3.05 6.04
CA PHE A 41 1.13 2.16 4.99
C PHE A 41 1.99 1.03 5.58
N ALA A 42 2.92 1.37 6.47
CA ALA A 42 3.79 0.41 7.14
C ALA A 42 3.00 -0.56 8.03
N GLU A 43 2.03 -0.08 8.80
CA GLU A 43 1.15 -0.91 9.65
C GLU A 43 0.33 -1.91 8.83
N LEU A 44 -0.10 -1.54 7.63
CA LEU A 44 -0.84 -2.44 6.73
C LEU A 44 0.04 -3.51 6.09
N HIS A 45 1.29 -3.21 5.78
CA HIS A 45 2.18 -4.11 5.04
C HIS A 45 3.17 -4.88 5.92
N THR A 46 3.42 -4.40 7.14
CA THR A 46 4.34 -5.04 8.08
C THR A 46 3.54 -5.95 9.00
N SER A 47 3.65 -7.26 8.78
CA SER A 47 3.24 -8.23 9.79
C SER A 47 4.38 -8.42 10.78
N ASP A 48 4.13 -8.20 12.07
CA ASP A 48 5.09 -8.56 13.12
C ASP A 48 5.25 -10.09 13.25
N ALA A 49 4.34 -10.90 12.69
CA ALA A 49 4.33 -12.34 12.92
C ALA A 49 5.58 -13.05 12.37
N PRO A 50 5.97 -12.88 11.09
CA PRO A 50 7.19 -13.50 10.58
C PRO A 50 8.44 -13.13 11.37
N ARG A 51 8.54 -11.87 11.83
CA ARG A 51 9.66 -11.37 12.63
C ARG A 51 9.70 -12.01 14.03
N LEU A 52 8.55 -12.11 14.68
CA LEU A 52 8.45 -12.76 16.00
C LEU A 52 8.69 -14.27 15.91
N LEU A 53 8.18 -14.92 14.87
CA LEU A 53 8.40 -16.34 14.62
C LEU A 53 9.89 -16.62 14.35
N SER A 54 10.55 -15.83 13.50
CA SER A 54 11.98 -16.00 13.23
C SER A 54 12.84 -15.73 14.46
N ALA A 55 12.52 -14.69 15.24
CA ALA A 55 13.18 -14.41 16.51
C ALA A 55 12.98 -15.55 17.53
N ALA A 56 11.80 -16.16 17.57
CA ALA A 56 11.53 -17.28 18.46
C ALA A 56 12.28 -18.55 18.05
N VAL A 57 12.33 -18.87 16.76
CA VAL A 57 13.16 -19.99 16.26
C VAL A 57 14.64 -19.75 16.57
N ALA A 58 15.12 -18.52 16.40
CA ALA A 58 16.51 -18.17 16.73
C ALA A 58 16.82 -18.27 18.24
N ALA A 59 15.86 -17.92 19.11
CA ALA A 59 16.05 -17.91 20.56
C ALA A 59 15.79 -19.26 21.23
N TYR A 60 14.78 -20.01 20.76
CA TYR A 60 14.27 -21.22 21.41
C TYR A 60 14.46 -22.50 20.58
N GLY A 61 14.89 -22.40 19.31
CA GLY A 61 15.02 -23.54 18.39
C GLY A 61 13.70 -24.07 17.82
N GLU A 62 12.57 -23.62 18.37
CA GLU A 62 11.21 -23.96 17.96
C GLU A 62 10.27 -22.77 18.18
N ILE A 63 9.03 -22.87 17.71
CA ILE A 63 8.01 -21.84 17.92
C ILE A 63 7.20 -22.22 19.17
N PRO A 64 7.28 -21.46 20.28
CA PRO A 64 6.53 -21.77 21.48
C PRO A 64 5.00 -21.69 21.25
N GLY A 65 4.24 -22.61 21.85
CA GLY A 65 2.79 -22.63 21.73
C GLY A 65 2.08 -21.35 22.21
N TRP A 66 2.64 -20.68 23.23
CA TRP A 66 2.11 -19.39 23.71
C TRP A 66 2.29 -18.27 22.67
N LEU A 67 3.35 -18.30 21.87
CA LEU A 67 3.61 -17.32 20.83
C LEU A 67 2.66 -17.51 19.65
N LEU A 68 2.43 -18.77 19.26
CA LEU A 68 1.37 -19.13 18.31
C LEU A 68 -0.01 -18.66 18.79
N ALA A 69 -0.34 -18.87 20.06
CA ALA A 69 -1.60 -18.37 20.63
C ALA A 69 -1.68 -16.84 20.66
N TYR A 70 -0.54 -16.16 20.90
CA TYR A 70 -0.45 -14.70 20.88
C TYR A 70 -0.60 -14.11 19.47
N ILE A 71 0.08 -14.66 18.46
CA ILE A 71 -0.02 -14.22 17.06
C ILE A 71 -1.45 -14.42 16.53
N ASN A 72 -2.10 -15.52 16.92
CA ASN A 72 -3.49 -15.79 16.57
C ASN A 72 -4.50 -15.02 17.45
N SER A 73 -4.03 -14.25 18.43
CA SER A 73 -4.93 -13.47 19.30
C SER A 73 -5.50 -12.27 18.52
N PRO A 74 -6.78 -11.90 18.73
CA PRO A 74 -7.39 -10.74 18.06
C PRO A 74 -6.66 -9.41 18.32
N SER A 75 -5.88 -9.33 19.41
CA SER A 75 -5.07 -8.15 19.74
C SER A 75 -3.90 -7.95 18.78
N PHE A 76 -3.33 -9.02 18.22
CA PHE A 76 -2.10 -8.97 17.44
C PHE A 76 -2.27 -8.26 16.10
N SER A 77 -3.38 -8.49 15.41
CA SER A 77 -3.69 -7.85 14.12
C SER A 77 -4.42 -6.51 14.27
N SER A 78 -4.61 -5.99 15.48
CA SER A 78 -5.41 -4.78 15.72
C SER A 78 -4.88 -3.58 14.94
N SER A 79 -3.55 -3.40 14.88
CA SER A 79 -2.93 -2.26 14.20
C SER A 79 -3.25 -2.26 12.70
N ALA A 80 -2.98 -3.37 12.00
CA ALA A 80 -3.29 -3.50 10.57
C ALA A 80 -4.79 -3.35 10.27
N ILE A 81 -5.67 -3.85 11.14
CA ILE A 81 -7.12 -3.67 10.99
C ILE A 81 -7.48 -2.18 11.11
N PHE A 82 -7.01 -1.48 12.15
CA PHE A 82 -7.31 -0.07 12.33
C PHE A 82 -6.71 0.81 11.23
N ALA A 83 -5.50 0.50 10.78
CA ALA A 83 -4.90 1.15 9.63
C ALA A 83 -5.76 0.95 8.37
N GLY A 84 -6.24 -0.27 8.13
CA GLY A 84 -7.15 -0.57 7.02
C GLY A 84 -8.46 0.21 7.12
N MET A 85 -9.06 0.29 8.31
CA MET A 85 -10.26 1.09 8.56
C MET A 85 -10.03 2.58 8.24
N ILE A 86 -8.93 3.16 8.72
CA ILE A 86 -8.57 4.57 8.49
C ILE A 86 -8.42 4.84 6.99
N VAL A 87 -7.69 3.98 6.28
CA VAL A 87 -7.49 4.11 4.83
C VAL A 87 -8.81 4.02 4.09
N MET A 88 -9.63 3.00 4.38
CA MET A 88 -10.92 2.82 3.73
C MET A 88 -11.85 4.01 3.98
N GLN A 89 -11.89 4.52 5.21
CA GLN A 89 -12.72 5.67 5.59
C GLN A 89 -12.25 6.96 4.91
N ALA A 90 -10.94 7.13 4.72
CA ALA A 90 -10.40 8.28 4.00
C ALA A 90 -10.70 8.23 2.49
N CYS A 91 -10.76 7.02 1.92
CA CYS A 91 -10.98 6.80 0.49
C CYS A 91 -12.45 6.80 0.05
N CYS A 92 -13.40 6.83 0.99
CA CYS A 92 -14.83 6.88 0.70
C CYS A 92 -15.42 8.19 1.24
N ASP A 93 -16.30 8.83 0.47
CA ASP A 93 -17.00 10.05 0.94
C ASP A 93 -18.19 9.72 1.86
N ASP A 94 -18.69 8.47 1.81
CA ASP A 94 -19.82 8.01 2.62
C ASP A 94 -19.38 7.41 3.97
N ASP A 95 -20.34 7.34 4.91
CA ASP A 95 -20.13 6.63 6.18
C ASP A 95 -20.12 5.10 5.98
N ILE A 96 -18.92 4.55 6.07
CA ILE A 96 -18.63 3.11 5.97
C ILE A 96 -18.56 2.41 7.33
N SER A 97 -18.94 3.06 8.45
CA SER A 97 -18.88 2.46 9.79
C SER A 97 -19.65 1.13 9.89
N ALA A 98 -20.74 0.97 9.14
CA ALA A 98 -21.46 -0.29 9.05
C ALA A 98 -20.66 -1.40 8.35
N LEU A 99 -19.79 -1.03 7.40
CA LEU A 99 -18.98 -1.92 6.60
C LEU A 99 -17.72 -2.34 7.36
N VAL A 100 -16.93 -1.38 7.84
CA VAL A 100 -15.61 -1.63 8.48
C VAL A 100 -15.67 -1.74 10.00
N GLY A 101 -16.76 -1.29 10.62
CA GLY A 101 -16.91 -1.23 12.07
C GLY A 101 -16.52 0.13 12.66
N GLU A 102 -16.63 0.25 13.98
CA GLU A 102 -16.38 1.49 14.71
C GLU A 102 -15.82 1.23 16.12
N LEU A 103 -15.00 2.16 16.62
CA LEU A 103 -14.55 2.17 18.01
C LEU A 103 -15.57 2.94 18.87
N ARG A 104 -16.24 2.23 19.79
CA ARG A 104 -17.19 2.83 20.74
C ARG A 104 -16.58 2.90 22.13
N PRO A 105 -16.87 3.94 22.92
CA PRO A 105 -16.47 3.98 24.32
C PRO A 105 -17.11 2.82 25.09
N SER A 106 -16.33 2.16 25.94
CA SER A 106 -16.85 1.06 26.75
C SER A 106 -17.78 1.57 27.84
N LYS A 107 -18.93 0.91 28.01
CA LYS A 107 -19.85 1.17 29.15
C LYS A 107 -19.44 0.44 30.44
N ARG A 108 -18.59 -0.59 30.35
CA ARG A 108 -18.04 -1.34 31.49
C ARG A 108 -16.54 -1.03 31.58
N GLY A 109 -16.10 -0.42 32.69
CA GLY A 109 -14.78 0.19 32.89
C GLY A 109 -13.54 -0.72 32.84
N ARG A 110 -13.57 -1.86 32.14
CA ARG A 110 -12.39 -2.71 31.90
C ARG A 110 -11.50 -2.25 30.74
N ARG A 111 -12.05 -1.51 29.77
CA ARG A 111 -11.32 -0.94 28.62
C ARG A 111 -11.90 0.42 28.27
N ALA A 112 -11.10 1.36 27.76
CA ALA A 112 -11.60 2.67 27.35
C ALA A 112 -12.51 2.58 26.11
N PHE A 113 -12.13 1.74 25.15
CA PHE A 113 -12.86 1.53 23.89
C PHE A 113 -13.13 0.06 23.62
N VAL A 114 -14.20 -0.22 22.87
CA VAL A 114 -14.58 -1.54 22.36
C VAL A 114 -14.81 -1.40 20.86
N PHE A 115 -14.15 -2.26 20.08
CA PHE A 115 -14.37 -2.35 18.65
C PHE A 115 -15.67 -3.11 18.36
N ARG A 116 -16.61 -2.44 17.69
CA ARG A 116 -17.80 -3.07 17.11
C ARG A 116 -17.48 -3.44 15.67
N ARG A 117 -17.57 -4.74 15.37
CA ARG A 117 -17.35 -5.26 14.02
C ARG A 117 -18.42 -4.77 13.05
N GLY A 118 -17.99 -4.37 11.85
CA GLY A 118 -18.87 -4.14 10.71
C GLY A 118 -19.21 -5.44 9.97
N SER A 119 -19.80 -5.32 8.78
CA SER A 119 -20.13 -6.46 7.93
C SER A 119 -18.92 -7.09 7.25
N LEU A 120 -17.84 -6.34 7.02
CA LEU A 120 -16.61 -6.90 6.44
C LEU A 120 -15.79 -7.71 7.46
N PRO A 121 -15.26 -8.87 7.06
CA PRO A 121 -14.22 -9.58 7.81
C PRO A 121 -12.97 -8.72 8.00
N ALA A 122 -12.27 -8.92 9.12
CA ALA A 122 -11.03 -8.20 9.41
C ALA A 122 -9.92 -8.43 8.36
N SER A 123 -9.84 -9.62 7.77
CA SER A 123 -8.93 -9.93 6.67
C SER A 123 -9.17 -9.04 5.46
N ASP A 124 -10.44 -8.82 5.14
CA ASP A 124 -10.85 -8.11 3.93
C ASP A 124 -10.58 -6.62 4.09
N ILE A 125 -10.80 -6.07 5.29
CA ILE A 125 -10.41 -4.69 5.63
C ILE A 125 -8.91 -4.47 5.39
N ILE A 126 -8.06 -5.43 5.82
CA ILE A 126 -6.61 -5.33 5.62
C ILE A 126 -6.26 -5.38 4.13
N ILE A 127 -6.79 -6.34 3.38
CA ILE A 127 -6.49 -6.53 1.95
C ILE A 127 -6.96 -5.33 1.12
N LEU A 128 -8.18 -4.84 1.38
CA LEU A 128 -8.76 -3.69 0.69
C LEU A 128 -7.96 -2.41 1.03
N GLY A 129 -7.64 -2.21 2.31
CA GLY A 129 -6.79 -1.12 2.78
C GLY A 129 -5.41 -1.13 2.12
N GLN A 130 -4.74 -2.29 2.07
CA GLN A 130 -3.46 -2.48 1.37
C GLN A 130 -3.55 -2.11 -0.10
N SER A 131 -4.60 -2.55 -0.80
CA SER A 131 -4.80 -2.23 -2.21
C SER A 131 -4.96 -0.72 -2.42
N LEU A 132 -5.88 -0.08 -1.67
CA LEU A 132 -6.14 1.36 -1.75
C LEU A 132 -4.87 2.17 -1.51
N ILE A 133 -4.19 1.95 -0.38
CA ILE A 133 -3.03 2.75 -0.01
C ILE A 133 -1.83 2.51 -0.96
N THR A 134 -1.69 1.29 -1.51
CA THR A 134 -0.65 1.01 -2.51
C THR A 134 -0.91 1.80 -3.79
N HIS A 135 -2.15 1.84 -4.27
CA HIS A 135 -2.49 2.61 -5.47
C HIS A 135 -2.37 4.13 -5.25
N GLY A 136 -2.61 4.61 -4.03
CA GLY A 136 -2.57 6.03 -3.65
C GLY A 136 -1.17 6.59 -3.34
N ILE A 137 -0.24 5.76 -2.82
CA ILE A 137 1.10 6.21 -2.40
C ILE A 137 2.20 5.72 -3.34
N ILE A 138 2.27 4.41 -3.59
CA ILE A 138 3.39 3.80 -4.33
C ILE A 138 3.09 3.75 -5.83
N GLY A 139 1.84 3.48 -6.18
CA GLY A 139 1.41 3.17 -7.54
C GLY A 139 1.75 1.72 -7.91
N LYS A 140 0.89 1.10 -8.73
CA LYS A 140 1.14 -0.23 -9.31
C LYS A 140 1.43 -0.19 -10.81
N ALA A 141 1.61 1.00 -11.37
CA ALA A 141 1.89 1.13 -12.79
C ALA A 141 3.25 0.51 -13.07
N LYS A 142 3.30 -0.42 -14.03
CA LYS A 142 4.57 -0.96 -14.54
C LYS A 142 5.25 0.11 -15.38
N VAL A 143 5.89 1.04 -14.69
CA VAL A 143 6.68 2.10 -15.28
C VAL A 143 8.06 1.56 -15.64
N ARG A 144 8.54 1.83 -16.85
CA ARG A 144 9.94 1.59 -17.21
C ARG A 144 10.83 2.51 -16.36
N ARG A 145 11.32 2.02 -15.22
CA ARG A 145 12.26 2.75 -14.33
C ARG A 145 13.70 2.42 -14.69
N LEU A 146 14.49 3.46 -14.97
CA LEU A 146 15.91 3.35 -15.24
C LEU A 146 16.70 3.11 -13.94
N GLN A 147 17.63 2.15 -13.94
CA GLN A 147 18.45 1.79 -12.77
C GLN A 147 19.23 2.99 -12.19
N ARG A 148 19.63 3.95 -13.03
CA ARG A 148 20.38 5.15 -12.61
C ARG A 148 19.59 6.11 -11.71
N HIS A 149 18.27 6.00 -11.69
CA HIS A 149 17.38 6.82 -10.87
C HIS A 149 16.72 6.03 -9.73
N GLU A 150 17.14 4.78 -9.50
CA GLU A 150 16.75 4.02 -8.32
C GLU A 150 17.58 4.48 -7.12
N THR A 151 17.12 5.54 -6.45
CA THR A 151 17.56 5.79 -5.09
C THR A 151 16.81 4.80 -4.19
N ASN A 152 17.52 3.81 -3.64
CA ASN A 152 16.98 2.83 -2.69
C ASN A 152 16.70 3.45 -1.29
N SER A 153 16.34 4.73 -1.26
CA SER A 153 16.05 5.48 -0.04
C SER A 153 14.60 5.28 0.35
N PHE A 154 14.37 4.71 1.53
CA PHE A 154 13.06 4.74 2.17
C PHE A 154 12.65 6.19 2.39
N VAL A 155 11.45 6.55 1.92
CA VAL A 155 10.87 7.87 2.15
C VAL A 155 10.05 7.79 3.43
N SER A 156 10.37 8.65 4.42
CA SER A 156 9.69 8.66 5.72
C SER A 156 8.34 9.39 5.70
N GLU A 157 8.06 10.17 4.66
CA GLU A 157 6.89 11.03 4.56
C GLU A 157 6.29 11.01 3.15
N PHE A 158 4.98 11.15 3.05
CA PHE A 158 4.27 11.26 1.78
C PHE A 158 3.47 12.56 1.69
N SER A 159 3.90 13.49 0.82
CA SER A 159 3.21 14.76 0.59
C SER A 159 2.30 14.68 -0.63
N ALA A 160 1.00 14.44 -0.43
CA ALA A 160 0.00 14.47 -1.51
C ALA A 160 0.01 15.81 -2.29
N PHE A 161 0.29 16.91 -1.60
CA PHE A 161 0.35 18.26 -2.20
C PHE A 161 1.44 18.39 -3.27
N GLU A 162 2.60 17.76 -3.07
CA GLU A 162 3.69 17.77 -4.05
C GLU A 162 3.27 17.07 -5.34
N TYR A 163 2.59 15.92 -5.24
CA TYR A 163 2.09 15.20 -6.40
C TYR A 163 0.95 15.92 -7.11
N ILE A 164 0.03 16.55 -6.36
CA ILE A 164 -1.01 17.41 -6.95
C ILE A 164 -0.36 18.56 -7.72
N SER A 165 0.63 19.24 -7.13
CA SER A 165 1.33 20.34 -7.79
C SER A 165 2.11 19.86 -9.02
N ALA A 166 2.78 18.71 -8.93
CA ALA A 166 3.45 18.09 -10.06
C ALA A 166 2.48 17.74 -11.18
N ALA A 167 1.31 17.17 -10.87
CA ALA A 167 0.28 16.84 -11.86
C ALA A 167 -0.22 18.09 -12.60
N ARG A 168 -0.48 19.18 -11.86
CA ARG A 168 -0.85 20.47 -12.46
C ARG A 168 0.23 21.01 -13.38
N ASN A 169 1.50 20.90 -12.99
CA ASN A 169 2.63 21.40 -13.79
C ASN A 169 2.89 20.53 -15.03
N HIS A 170 2.84 19.20 -14.90
CA HIS A 170 3.10 18.28 -16.00
C HIS A 170 1.93 18.20 -16.98
N PHE A 171 0.67 18.26 -16.52
CA PHE A 171 -0.48 18.00 -17.38
C PHE A 171 -1.35 19.24 -17.64
N SER A 172 -0.99 20.39 -17.04
CA SER A 172 -1.77 21.64 -17.15
C SER A 172 -3.23 21.48 -16.70
N MET A 173 -3.51 20.54 -15.80
CA MET A 173 -4.83 20.26 -15.27
C MET A 173 -5.18 21.18 -14.07
N PRO A 174 -6.48 21.46 -13.84
CA PRO A 174 -6.91 22.21 -12.67
C PRO A 174 -6.67 21.42 -11.38
N ARG A 175 -6.60 22.14 -10.25
CA ARG A 175 -6.38 21.54 -8.93
C ARG A 175 -7.42 20.46 -8.58
N ALA A 176 -8.68 20.69 -8.89
CA ALA A 176 -9.77 19.77 -8.56
C ALA A 176 -9.64 18.42 -9.27
N GLU A 177 -9.08 18.40 -10.49
CA GLU A 177 -8.82 17.17 -11.23
C GLU A 177 -7.54 16.49 -10.74
N ALA A 178 -6.48 17.27 -10.49
CA ALA A 178 -5.23 16.76 -9.94
C ALA A 178 -5.40 16.09 -8.56
N GLU A 179 -6.31 16.59 -7.73
CA GLU A 179 -6.65 15.99 -6.43
C GLU A 179 -7.34 14.63 -6.54
N GLN A 180 -7.94 14.30 -7.69
CA GLN A 180 -8.64 13.05 -7.93
C GLN A 180 -7.73 11.94 -8.47
N LEU A 181 -6.53 12.27 -8.92
CA LEU A 181 -5.56 11.28 -9.41
C LEU A 181 -5.08 10.38 -8.28
N THR A 182 -4.85 9.12 -8.62
CA THR A 182 -4.10 8.17 -7.78
C THR A 182 -2.62 8.18 -8.18
N MET A 183 -1.73 7.65 -7.34
CA MET A 183 -0.32 7.52 -7.73
C MET A 183 -0.15 6.64 -8.98
N THR A 184 -0.97 5.60 -9.10
CA THR A 184 -0.95 4.71 -10.25
C THR A 184 -1.30 5.46 -11.53
N GLU A 185 -2.37 6.24 -11.50
CA GLU A 185 -2.80 7.05 -12.64
C GLU A 185 -1.77 8.12 -12.99
N PHE A 186 -1.24 8.83 -11.98
CA PHE A 186 -0.18 9.82 -12.17
C PHE A 186 1.04 9.22 -12.91
N GLN A 187 1.48 8.03 -12.49
CA GLN A 187 2.59 7.32 -13.13
C GLN A 187 2.28 6.92 -14.58
N LEU A 188 1.06 6.47 -14.87
CA LEU A 188 0.63 6.16 -16.23
C LEU A 188 0.65 7.41 -17.13
N LEU A 189 0.16 8.54 -16.62
CA LEU A 189 0.17 9.82 -17.34
C LEU A 189 1.60 10.32 -17.61
N ILE A 190 2.51 10.20 -16.64
CA ILE A 190 3.92 10.55 -16.82
C ILE A 190 4.55 9.69 -17.92
N ASN A 191 4.27 8.39 -17.94
CA ASN A 191 4.80 7.50 -18.98
C ASN A 191 4.24 7.80 -20.36
N ALA A 192 2.94 8.10 -20.45
CA ALA A 192 2.32 8.51 -21.71
C ALA A 192 2.93 9.80 -22.25
N LYS A 193 3.27 10.76 -21.36
CA LYS A 193 3.90 12.03 -21.74
C LYS A 193 5.39 11.89 -22.09
N TYR A 194 6.10 10.96 -21.45
CA TYR A 194 7.54 10.75 -21.62
C TYR A 194 7.88 9.27 -21.88
N PRO A 195 7.52 8.71 -23.05
CA PRO A 195 7.66 7.28 -23.34
C PRO A 195 9.11 6.81 -23.53
N ASP A 196 9.99 7.68 -24.05
CA ASP A 196 11.38 7.34 -24.40
C ASP A 196 12.38 7.68 -23.28
N GLN A 197 12.31 6.96 -22.16
CA GLN A 197 13.35 7.03 -21.13
C GLN A 197 14.57 6.19 -21.55
N LYS A 198 15.63 6.85 -22.05
CA LYS A 198 16.88 6.20 -22.50
C LYS A 198 17.65 5.55 -21.33
N GLY A 199 17.77 4.22 -21.36
CA GLY A 199 18.61 3.40 -20.48
C GLY A 199 17.99 2.04 -20.16
N PHE A 200 18.69 1.22 -19.36
CA PHE A 200 18.24 -0.09 -18.91
C PHE A 200 17.45 0.00 -17.60
N THR A 201 16.40 -0.82 -17.46
CA THR A 201 15.81 -1.11 -16.14
C THR A 201 16.76 -1.99 -15.32
N ALA A 202 16.57 -2.08 -14.01
CA ALA A 202 17.39 -2.95 -13.16
C ALA A 202 17.32 -4.41 -13.61
N GLU A 203 16.11 -4.91 -13.93
CA GLU A 203 15.90 -6.26 -14.43
C GLU A 203 16.59 -6.52 -15.79
N GLU A 204 16.58 -5.55 -16.70
CA GLU A 204 17.29 -5.65 -17.98
C GLU A 204 18.82 -5.65 -17.79
N TYR A 205 19.32 -4.86 -16.83
CA TYR A 205 20.75 -4.84 -16.50
C TYR A 205 21.21 -6.18 -15.90
N ASP A 206 20.44 -6.71 -14.94
CA ASP A 206 20.73 -8.00 -14.29
C ASP A 206 20.68 -9.15 -15.29
N ALA A 207 19.70 -9.16 -16.20
CA ALA A 207 19.62 -10.16 -17.26
C ALA A 207 20.84 -10.12 -18.21
N VAL A 208 21.31 -8.92 -18.58
CA VAL A 208 22.51 -8.75 -19.43
C VAL A 208 23.78 -9.15 -18.67
N ALA A 209 23.88 -8.78 -17.39
CA ALA A 209 25.01 -9.15 -16.52
C ALA A 209 25.08 -10.68 -16.35
N ASP A 210 23.94 -11.34 -16.10
CA ASP A 210 23.84 -12.79 -15.99
C ASP A 210 24.20 -13.51 -17.29
N GLU A 211 23.72 -13.00 -18.43
CA GLU A 211 24.12 -13.52 -19.74
C GLU A 211 25.63 -13.39 -19.97
N TYR A 212 26.20 -12.25 -19.63
CA TYR A 212 27.63 -11.99 -19.76
C TYR A 212 28.44 -12.94 -18.89
N MET A 213 28.04 -13.13 -17.63
CA MET A 213 28.67 -14.06 -16.70
C MET A 213 28.57 -15.51 -17.17
N LYS A 214 27.41 -15.94 -17.70
CA LYS A 214 27.22 -17.27 -18.31
C LYS A 214 28.12 -17.46 -19.54
N LYS A 215 28.25 -16.45 -20.40
CA LYS A 215 29.15 -16.48 -21.58
C LYS A 215 30.62 -16.55 -21.16
N LYS A 216 31.02 -15.82 -20.11
CA LYS A 216 32.37 -15.86 -19.54
C LYS A 216 32.70 -17.24 -18.94
N ALA A 217 31.77 -17.82 -18.16
CA ALA A 217 31.93 -19.16 -17.60
C ALA A 217 32.09 -20.24 -18.68
N ARG A 218 31.29 -20.18 -19.76
CA ARG A 218 31.40 -21.08 -20.92
C ARG A 218 32.74 -20.95 -21.65
N ARG A 219 33.33 -19.76 -21.70
CA ARG A 219 34.66 -19.53 -22.30
C ARG A 219 35.77 -20.11 -21.43
N LEU A 220 35.71 -19.89 -20.11
CA LEU A 220 36.67 -20.43 -19.16
C LEU A 220 36.64 -21.97 -19.13
N ALA A 221 35.45 -22.58 -19.19
CA ALA A 221 35.29 -24.03 -19.25
C ALA A 221 35.73 -24.68 -20.57
N LYS A 222 35.98 -23.89 -21.63
CA LYS A 222 36.56 -24.38 -22.90
C LYS A 222 38.08 -24.27 -22.96
N VAL A 223 38.68 -23.56 -22.00
CA VAL A 223 40.13 -23.28 -21.94
C VAL A 223 40.81 -24.13 -20.85
N ALA A 224 40.03 -24.74 -19.95
CA ALA A 224 40.44 -25.85 -19.08
C ALA A 224 40.23 -27.20 -19.78
#